data_AF-A0A7K8WYI7-F1
#
_entry.id   AF-A0A7K8WYI7-F1
#
_cell.length_a   1.000
_cell.length_b   1.000
_cell.length_c   1.000
_cell.angle_alpha   90.00
_cell.angle_beta   90.00
_cell.angle_gamma   90.00
#
_symmetry.space_group_name_H-M   'P 1'
#
loop_
_entity.id
_entity.type
_entity.pdbx_description
1 polymer ?
#
loop_
_entity_poly.entity_id
_entity_poly.type
_entity_poly.pdbx_seq_one_letter_code
_entity_poly.pdbx_strand_id
1 'polypeptide(L)'
;QFVNCLEAEKLVDTILQLLSTHLQSDCKEMRRLVLRGLLTLCKSPFKAKRMHSLTESLMELLKDADGELVGMTLSVLSKVLLEKDIPIAITIALQLAEALLPLFDKDTTQVRLLSIHLFGDVIVCVEKEEKKHLKTCVHQSLLPLFYHLHDE
;
A
#
# COMPACT_ATOMS: atom_id res chain seq x y z
N GLN A 1 -7.40 32.67 12.44
CA GLN A 1 -6.55 31.71 11.69
C GLN A 1 -6.76 30.25 12.09
N PHE A 2 -7.12 29.92 13.35
CA PHE A 2 -7.44 28.54 13.76
C PHE A 2 -8.74 27.95 13.16
N VAL A 3 -9.79 28.75 12.97
CA VAL A 3 -11.10 28.29 12.45
C VAL A 3 -10.98 27.70 11.03
N ASN A 4 -10.20 28.33 10.17
CA ASN A 4 -10.00 27.89 8.78
C ASN A 4 -9.24 26.56 8.67
N CYS A 5 -8.39 26.21 9.66
CA CYS A 5 -7.64 24.96 9.67
C CYS A 5 -8.56 23.77 9.99
N LEU A 6 -9.46 23.94 10.96
CA LEU A 6 -10.40 22.90 11.37
C LEU A 6 -11.41 22.56 10.26
N GLU A 7 -11.84 23.55 9.49
CA GLU A 7 -12.72 23.35 8.33
C GLU A 7 -12.02 22.59 7.21
N ALA A 8 -10.75 22.92 6.93
CA ALA A 8 -9.94 22.21 5.95
C ALA A 8 -9.72 20.74 6.34
N GLU A 9 -9.54 20.45 7.63
CA GLU A 9 -9.40 19.09 8.15
C GLU A 9 -10.69 18.26 8.00
N LYS A 10 -11.83 18.82 8.41
CA LYS A 10 -13.14 18.16 8.23
C LYS A 10 -13.44 17.87 6.76
N LEU A 11 -13.05 18.79 5.87
CA LEU A 11 -13.20 18.60 4.44
C LEU A 11 -12.34 17.43 3.94
N VAL A 12 -11.08 17.32 4.38
CA VAL A 12 -10.21 16.18 4.04
C VAL A 12 -10.82 14.87 4.51
N ASP A 13 -11.32 14.81 5.75
CA ASP A 13 -11.92 13.59 6.29
C ASP A 13 -13.19 13.19 5.52
N THR A 14 -14.02 14.18 5.16
CA THR A 14 -15.22 13.96 4.32
C THR A 14 -14.84 13.42 2.93
N ILE A 15 -13.80 14.00 2.31
CA ILE A 15 -13.28 13.54 1.01
C ILE A 15 -12.75 12.12 1.13
N LEU A 16 -11.98 11.80 2.17
CA LEU A 16 -11.44 10.46 2.38
C LEU A 16 -12.55 9.44 2.60
N GLN A 17 -13.61 9.77 3.34
CA GLN A 17 -14.79 8.91 3.50
C GLN A 17 -15.46 8.64 2.15
N LEU A 18 -15.72 9.68 1.35
CA LEU A 18 -16.30 9.52 0.02
C LEU A 18 -15.44 8.63 -0.87
N LEU A 19 -14.13 8.91 -0.95
CA LEU A 19 -13.19 8.11 -1.72
C LEU A 19 -13.15 6.65 -1.23
N SER A 20 -13.18 6.43 0.08
CA SER A 20 -13.23 5.09 0.68
C SER A 20 -14.45 4.30 0.22
N THR A 21 -15.63 4.91 0.17
CA THR A 21 -16.85 4.22 -0.29
C THR A 21 -16.78 3.78 -1.75
N HIS A 22 -15.97 4.46 -2.56
CA HIS A 22 -15.80 4.17 -3.98
C HIS A 22 -14.60 3.26 -4.29
N LEU A 23 -13.74 2.94 -3.31
CA LEU A 23 -12.66 1.95 -3.50
C LEU A 23 -13.19 0.55 -3.84
N GLN A 24 -14.37 0.20 -3.33
CA GLN A 24 -15.04 -1.08 -3.56
C GLN A 24 -16.13 -1.01 -4.64
N SER A 25 -16.09 0.01 -5.52
CA SER A 25 -17.06 0.12 -6.60
C SER A 25 -16.91 -1.00 -7.64
N ASP A 26 -18.03 -1.53 -8.13
CA ASP A 26 -18.04 -2.47 -9.27
C ASP A 26 -17.46 -1.85 -10.56
N CYS A 27 -17.44 -0.51 -10.66
CA CYS A 27 -16.86 0.19 -11.77
C CYS A 27 -15.33 0.31 -11.63
N LYS A 28 -14.59 -0.43 -12.47
CA LYS A 28 -13.12 -0.39 -12.50
C LYS A 28 -12.56 1.02 -12.69
N GLU A 29 -13.14 1.80 -13.60
CA GLU A 29 -12.71 3.18 -13.84
C GLU A 29 -12.93 4.08 -12.63
N MET A 30 -14.00 3.86 -11.85
CA MET A 30 -14.21 4.56 -10.59
C MET A 30 -13.13 4.21 -9.57
N ARG A 31 -12.81 2.92 -9.41
CA ARG A 31 -11.72 2.50 -8.49
C ARG A 31 -10.37 3.10 -8.89
N ARG A 32 -10.05 3.13 -10.18
CA ARG A 32 -8.84 3.80 -10.72
C ARG A 32 -8.84 5.30 -10.46
N LEU A 33 -9.98 5.98 -10.68
CA LEU A 33 -10.13 7.41 -10.42
C LEU A 33 -9.91 7.73 -8.94
N VAL A 34 -10.49 6.92 -8.05
CA VAL A 34 -10.30 7.03 -6.61
C VAL A 34 -8.83 6.90 -6.25
N LEU A 35 -8.13 5.85 -6.74
CA LEU A 35 -6.70 5.66 -6.49
C LEU A 35 -5.84 6.83 -6.97
N ARG A 36 -6.15 7.42 -8.14
CA ARG A 36 -5.48 8.64 -8.63
C ARG A 36 -5.73 9.84 -7.70
N GLY A 37 -6.94 9.98 -7.17
CA GLY A 37 -7.28 10.96 -6.14
C GLY A 37 -6.46 10.76 -4.86
N LEU A 38 -6.39 9.52 -4.37
CA LEU A 38 -5.60 9.15 -3.19
C LEU A 38 -4.11 9.43 -3.38
N LEU A 39 -3.52 9.09 -4.52
CA LEU A 39 -2.12 9.43 -4.85
C LEU A 39 -1.86 10.94 -4.83
N THR A 40 -2.83 11.74 -5.27
CA THR A 40 -2.73 13.20 -5.23
C THR A 40 -2.77 13.73 -3.79
N LEU A 41 -3.61 13.15 -2.94
CA LEU A 41 -3.70 13.52 -1.52
C LEU A 41 -2.45 13.11 -0.74
N CYS A 42 -1.85 11.96 -1.05
CA CYS A 42 -0.63 11.43 -0.43
C CYS A 42 0.62 12.32 -0.61
N LYS A 43 0.57 13.35 -1.47
CA LYS A 43 1.66 14.34 -1.58
C LYS A 43 1.85 15.16 -0.30
N SER A 44 0.86 15.19 0.58
CA SER A 44 0.93 15.81 1.90
C SER A 44 1.07 14.71 2.98
N PRO A 45 2.17 14.67 3.76
CA PRO A 45 2.36 13.66 4.81
C PRO A 45 1.22 13.63 5.83
N PHE A 46 0.70 14.81 6.20
CA PHE A 46 -0.47 14.94 7.06
C PHE A 46 -1.70 14.20 6.52
N LYS A 47 -1.96 14.30 5.21
CA LYS A 47 -3.11 13.63 4.57
C LYS A 47 -2.86 12.13 4.44
N ALA A 48 -1.62 11.72 4.15
CA ALA A 48 -1.23 10.30 4.07
C ALA A 48 -1.46 9.58 5.40
N LYS A 49 -1.07 10.18 6.54
CA LYS A 49 -1.29 9.61 7.87
C LYS A 49 -2.76 9.37 8.19
N ARG A 50 -3.67 10.22 7.71
CA ARG A 50 -5.12 10.01 7.90
C ARG A 50 -5.68 8.85 7.07
N MET A 51 -4.93 8.36 6.11
CA MET A 51 -5.34 7.28 5.22
C MET A 51 -4.96 5.89 5.74
N HIS A 52 -4.33 5.77 6.92
CA HIS A 52 -4.05 4.47 7.55
C HIS A 52 -5.31 3.61 7.73
N SER A 53 -6.49 4.22 7.92
CA SER A 53 -7.76 3.49 7.99
C SER A 53 -8.16 2.79 6.68
N LEU A 54 -7.58 3.21 5.55
CA LEU A 54 -7.85 2.61 4.24
C LEU A 54 -6.97 1.40 3.95
N THR A 55 -6.00 1.10 4.82
CA THR A 55 -4.97 0.08 4.59
C THR A 55 -5.57 -1.28 4.22
N GLU A 56 -6.55 -1.77 4.98
CA GLU A 56 -7.20 -3.05 4.71
C GLU A 56 -7.92 -3.06 3.36
N SER A 57 -8.66 -2.00 3.06
CA SER A 57 -9.36 -1.87 1.77
C SER A 57 -8.38 -1.82 0.59
N LEU A 58 -7.22 -1.17 0.77
CA LEU A 58 -6.15 -1.15 -0.23
C LEU A 58 -5.50 -2.53 -0.37
N MET A 59 -5.25 -3.25 0.71
CA MET A 59 -4.70 -4.61 0.65
C MET A 59 -5.64 -5.56 -0.11
N GLU A 60 -6.96 -5.42 0.04
CA GLU A 60 -7.92 -6.22 -0.74
C GLU A 60 -7.81 -5.96 -2.25
N LEU A 61 -7.55 -4.72 -2.66
CA LEU A 61 -7.38 -4.37 -4.08
C LEU A 61 -6.12 -4.98 -4.71
N LEU A 62 -5.15 -5.44 -3.93
CA LEU A 62 -3.97 -6.15 -4.45
C LEU A 62 -4.33 -7.50 -5.09
N LYS A 63 -5.50 -8.07 -4.75
CA LYS A 63 -5.98 -9.34 -5.30
C LYS A 63 -6.66 -9.20 -6.66
N ASP A 64 -6.82 -7.96 -7.17
CA ASP A 64 -7.48 -7.73 -8.46
C ASP A 64 -6.65 -8.31 -9.64
N ALA A 65 -7.36 -8.67 -10.72
CA ALA A 65 -6.72 -9.15 -11.94
C ALA A 65 -6.14 -7.99 -12.77
N ASP A 66 -6.63 -6.76 -12.58
CA ASP A 66 -6.19 -5.56 -13.27
C ASP A 66 -4.83 -5.07 -12.75
N GLY A 67 -3.76 -5.36 -13.51
CA GLY A 67 -2.39 -4.98 -13.15
C GLY A 67 -2.18 -3.47 -12.99
N GLU A 68 -2.89 -2.61 -13.74
CA GLU A 68 -2.79 -1.16 -13.58
C GLU A 68 -3.38 -0.73 -12.23
N LEU A 69 -4.55 -1.28 -11.86
CA LEU A 69 -5.19 -1.04 -10.57
C LEU A 69 -4.30 -1.52 -9.41
N VAL A 70 -3.71 -2.72 -9.53
CA VAL A 70 -2.79 -3.24 -8.52
C VAL A 70 -1.55 -2.34 -8.39
N GLY A 71 -0.96 -1.90 -9.51
CA GLY A 71 0.19 -0.99 -9.51
C GLY A 71 -0.10 0.36 -8.84
N MET A 72 -1.28 0.94 -9.09
CA MET A 72 -1.73 2.16 -8.39
C MET A 72 -1.91 1.91 -6.89
N THR A 73 -2.52 0.78 -6.52
CA THR A 73 -2.72 0.38 -5.12
C THR A 73 -1.39 0.23 -4.37
N LEU A 74 -0.41 -0.45 -4.96
CA LEU A 74 0.95 -0.57 -4.41
C LEU A 74 1.59 0.81 -4.17
N SER A 75 1.41 1.73 -5.13
CA SER A 75 1.93 3.09 -5.02
C SER A 75 1.26 3.88 -3.90
N VAL A 76 -0.06 3.72 -3.70
CA VAL A 76 -0.78 4.35 -2.57
C VAL A 76 -0.31 3.75 -1.25
N LEU A 77 -0.24 2.43 -1.12
CA LEU A 77 0.22 1.76 0.11
C LEU A 77 1.62 2.21 0.51
N SER A 78 2.55 2.28 -0.45
CA SER A 78 3.90 2.79 -0.21
C SER A 78 3.87 4.22 0.37
N LYS A 79 3.04 5.11 -0.17
CA LYS A 79 2.94 6.50 0.32
C LYS A 79 2.22 6.64 1.66
N VAL A 80 1.25 5.78 1.94
CA VAL A 80 0.45 5.82 3.18
C VAL A 80 1.21 5.19 4.34
N LEU A 81 1.94 4.10 4.10
CA LEU A 81 2.53 3.29 5.17
C LEU A 81 4.00 3.57 5.43
N LEU A 82 4.75 4.02 4.42
CA LEU A 82 6.21 4.21 4.52
C LEU A 82 6.58 5.67 4.76
N GLU A 83 5.92 6.31 5.73
CA GLU A 83 6.37 7.61 6.22
C GLU A 83 7.73 7.43 6.90
N LYS A 84 8.72 8.22 6.49
CA LYS A 84 10.05 8.17 7.07
C LYS A 84 9.94 8.48 8.57
N ASP A 85 10.60 7.65 9.38
CA ASP A 85 10.72 7.77 10.83
C ASP A 85 9.53 7.29 11.68
N ILE A 86 8.47 6.73 11.07
CA ILE A 86 7.38 6.07 11.81
C ILE A 86 7.45 4.56 11.57
N PRO A 87 7.74 3.76 12.62
CA PRO A 87 7.67 2.32 12.50
C PRO A 87 6.26 1.85 12.14
N ILE A 88 6.16 0.86 11.24
CA ILE A 88 4.88 0.20 10.95
C ILE A 88 4.62 -0.81 12.07
N ALA A 89 3.38 -0.85 12.56
CA ALA A 89 2.94 -1.88 13.49
C ALA A 89 3.14 -3.28 12.90
N ILE A 90 3.73 -4.19 13.68
CA ILE A 90 4.08 -5.54 13.20
C ILE A 90 2.90 -6.30 12.57
N THR A 91 1.68 -6.11 13.08
CA THR A 91 0.47 -6.74 12.54
C THR A 91 0.18 -6.30 11.10
N ILE A 92 0.25 -5.00 10.83
CA ILE A 92 0.07 -4.42 9.49
C ILE A 92 1.20 -4.86 8.56
N ALA A 93 2.43 -4.88 9.07
CA ALA A 93 3.59 -5.30 8.29
C ALA A 93 3.49 -6.77 7.84
N LEU A 94 3.05 -7.67 8.73
CA LEU A 94 2.83 -9.08 8.39
C LEU A 94 1.72 -9.25 7.35
N GLN A 95 0.58 -8.60 7.55
CA GLN A 95 -0.53 -8.64 6.59
C GLN A 95 -0.10 -8.13 5.21
N LEU A 96 0.65 -7.02 5.18
CA LEU A 96 1.14 -6.46 3.92
C LEU A 96 2.17 -7.40 3.28
N ALA A 97 3.12 -7.92 4.05
CA ALA A 97 4.14 -8.84 3.54
C ALA A 97 3.49 -10.07 2.90
N GLU A 98 2.50 -10.67 3.55
CA GLU A 98 1.75 -11.82 3.03
C GLU A 98 0.96 -11.46 1.76
N ALA A 99 0.30 -10.31 1.72
CA ALA A 99 -0.47 -9.86 0.56
C ALA A 99 0.43 -9.56 -0.66
N LEU A 100 1.71 -9.24 -0.45
CA LEU A 100 2.65 -8.94 -1.52
C LEU A 100 3.29 -10.18 -2.15
N LEU A 101 3.44 -11.28 -1.41
CA LEU A 101 4.11 -12.50 -1.91
C LEU A 101 3.54 -13.00 -3.25
N PRO A 102 2.22 -13.12 -3.45
CA PRO A 102 1.66 -13.60 -4.72
C PRO A 102 1.91 -12.65 -5.90
N LEU A 103 2.28 -11.38 -5.63
CA LEU A 103 2.56 -10.40 -6.67
C LEU A 103 3.98 -10.53 -7.23
N PHE A 104 4.83 -11.37 -6.62
CA PHE A 104 6.18 -11.56 -7.10
C PHE A 104 6.14 -12.36 -8.40
N ASP A 105 5.29 -13.37 -8.50
CA ASP A 105 5.14 -14.20 -9.71
C ASP A 105 4.19 -13.59 -10.78
N LYS A 106 3.82 -12.30 -10.68
CA LYS A 106 2.94 -11.67 -11.68
C LYS A 106 3.69 -11.44 -13.00
N ASP A 107 3.00 -11.70 -14.12
CA ASP A 107 3.49 -11.45 -15.48
C ASP A 107 3.84 -9.98 -15.73
N THR A 108 3.14 -9.06 -15.05
CA THR A 108 3.37 -7.62 -15.21
C THR A 108 4.62 -7.19 -14.45
N THR A 109 5.72 -6.96 -15.18
CA THR A 109 7.02 -6.54 -14.62
C THR A 109 6.89 -5.34 -13.67
N GLN A 110 6.05 -4.36 -14.01
CA GLN A 110 5.86 -3.18 -13.15
C GLN A 110 5.24 -3.54 -11.78
N VAL A 111 4.18 -4.35 -11.77
CA VAL A 111 3.52 -4.79 -10.52
C VAL A 111 4.49 -5.58 -9.66
N ARG A 112 5.23 -6.50 -10.28
CA ARG A 112 6.25 -7.31 -9.64
C ARG A 112 7.36 -6.46 -9.01
N LEU A 113 7.94 -5.52 -9.74
CA LEU A 113 9.00 -4.67 -9.21
C LEU A 113 8.50 -3.78 -8.06
N LEU A 114 7.30 -3.21 -8.19
CA LEU A 114 6.69 -2.39 -7.13
C LEU A 114 6.41 -3.21 -5.87
N SER A 115 5.93 -4.45 -6.00
CA SER A 115 5.63 -5.31 -4.87
C SER A 115 6.89 -5.77 -4.14
N ILE A 116 7.94 -6.14 -4.88
CA ILE A 116 9.25 -6.51 -4.31
C ILE A 116 9.87 -5.33 -3.56
N HIS A 117 9.83 -4.13 -4.15
CA HIS A 117 10.36 -2.92 -3.51
C HIS A 117 9.61 -2.60 -2.22
N LEU A 118 8.27 -2.58 -2.28
CA LEU A 118 7.42 -2.33 -1.11
C LEU A 118 7.63 -3.39 -0.02
N PHE A 119 7.80 -4.66 -0.38
CA PHE A 119 8.11 -5.71 0.58
C PHE A 119 9.41 -5.42 1.32
N GLY A 120 10.47 -5.06 0.59
CA GLY A 120 11.75 -4.66 1.19
C GLY A 120 11.60 -3.50 2.17
N ASP A 121 10.87 -2.47 1.78
CA ASP A 121 10.60 -1.30 2.62
C ASP A 121 9.83 -1.68 3.90
N VAL A 122 8.84 -2.57 3.82
CA VAL A 122 8.11 -3.09 4.99
C VAL A 122 9.06 -3.78 5.98
N ILE A 123 9.98 -4.62 5.49
CA ILE A 123 10.98 -5.27 6.35
C ILE A 123 11.91 -4.24 7.01
N VAL A 124 12.22 -3.13 6.33
CA VAL A 124 13.06 -2.06 6.85
C VAL A 124 12.34 -1.27 7.95
N CYS A 125 11.07 -0.91 7.70
CA CYS A 125 10.25 -0.02 8.55
C CYS A 125 9.67 -0.67 9.81
N VAL A 126 9.81 -1.98 10.01
CA VAL A 126 9.46 -2.65 11.26
C VAL A 126 10.57 -2.49 12.31
N GLU A 127 10.19 -2.36 13.58
CA GLU A 127 11.15 -2.26 14.69
C GLU A 127 12.11 -3.45 14.71
N LYS A 128 13.39 -3.18 15.03
CA LYS A 128 14.46 -4.19 14.96
C LYS A 128 14.15 -5.45 15.77
N GLU A 129 13.54 -5.30 16.95
CA GLU A 129 13.20 -6.41 17.85
C GLU A 129 12.05 -7.27 17.32
N GLU A 130 11.23 -6.70 16.44
CA GLU A 130 10.05 -7.35 15.85
C GLU A 130 10.34 -8.04 14.52
N LYS A 131 11.47 -7.72 13.85
CA LYS A 131 11.85 -8.31 12.54
C LYS A 131 11.88 -9.84 12.52
N LYS A 132 12.10 -10.47 13.68
CA LYS A 132 12.05 -11.94 13.82
C LYS A 132 10.72 -12.55 13.37
N HIS A 133 9.61 -11.82 13.49
CA HIS A 133 8.29 -12.31 13.10
C HIS A 133 8.09 -12.35 11.58
N LEU A 134 8.84 -11.51 10.83
CA LEU A 134 8.79 -11.48 9.37
C LEU A 134 9.63 -12.57 8.71
N LYS A 135 10.33 -13.40 9.50
CA LYS A 135 11.25 -14.41 8.99
C LYS A 135 10.55 -15.35 8.00
N THR A 136 9.37 -15.85 8.31
CA THR A 136 8.62 -16.75 7.44
C THR A 136 8.31 -16.11 6.09
N CYS A 137 7.79 -14.88 6.08
CA CYS A 137 7.50 -14.15 4.85
C CYS A 137 8.77 -13.93 4.01
N VAL A 138 9.90 -13.58 4.65
CA VAL A 138 11.20 -13.43 3.96
C VAL A 138 11.65 -14.76 3.35
N HIS A 139 11.50 -15.89 4.04
CA HIS A 139 11.90 -17.18 3.48
C HIS A 139 11.01 -17.59 2.31
N GLN A 140 9.70 -17.34 2.42
CA GLN A 140 8.73 -17.60 1.35
C GLN A 140 9.00 -16.74 0.10
N SER A 141 9.51 -15.52 0.28
CA SER A 141 9.81 -14.63 -0.83
C SER A 141 11.07 -15.01 -1.61
N LEU A 142 11.99 -15.79 -1.03
CA LEU A 142 13.25 -16.14 -1.70
C LEU A 142 13.05 -17.00 -2.94
N LEU A 143 12.10 -17.94 -2.92
CA LEU A 143 11.86 -18.84 -4.05
C LEU A 143 11.41 -18.12 -5.32
N PRO A 144 10.34 -17.30 -5.32
CA PRO A 144 9.93 -16.55 -6.51
C PRO A 144 11.02 -15.57 -6.96
N LEU A 145 11.69 -14.89 -6.03
CA LEU A 145 12.81 -14.01 -6.35
C LEU A 145 13.98 -14.73 -7.03
N PHE A 146 14.30 -15.95 -6.58
CA PHE A 146 15.36 -16.76 -7.16
C PHE A 146 15.04 -17.17 -8.60
N TYR A 147 13.80 -17.58 -8.90
CA TYR A 147 13.41 -17.90 -10.27
C TYR A 147 13.54 -16.69 -11.20
N HIS A 148 13.14 -15.50 -10.75
CA HIS A 148 13.27 -14.29 -11.56
C HIS A 148 14.72 -13.87 -11.85
N LEU A 149 15.67 -14.17 -10.96
CA LEU A 149 17.09 -13.91 -11.21
C LEU A 149 17.69 -14.81 -12.31
N HIS A 150 16.99 -15.89 -12.67
CA HIS A 150 17.45 -16.88 -13.65
C HIS A 150 16.64 -16.90 -14.96
N ASP A 151 15.50 -16.21 -15.01
CA ASP A 151 14.67 -16.03 -16.21
C ASP A 151 15.05 -14.79 -17.05
N GLU A 152 15.98 -13.94 -16.58
CA GLU A 152 16.59 -12.82 -17.33
C GLU A 152 17.96 -13.19 -17.92
#